data_AF-A0A6M4IL51-F1
#
_entry.id   AF-A0A6M4IL51-F1
#
_cell.length_a   1.000
_cell.length_b   1.000
_cell.length_c   1.000
_cell.angle_alpha   90.00
_cell.angle_beta   90.00
_cell.angle_gamma   90.00
#
_symmetry.space_group_name_H-M   'P 1'
#
loop_
_entity.id
_entity.type
_entity.pdbx_description
1 polymer ?
#
loop_
_entity_poly.entity_id
_entity_poly.type
_entity_poly.pdbx_seq_one_letter_code
_entity_poly.pdbx_strand_id
1 'polypeptide(L)' 'MPDESVGEIAELYLGNLLYAIERCALSLEADEKPLDAAFYRGIGRKLADAHGRTKTRPADQHSPDRS' A
#
# COMPACT_ATOMS: atom_id res chain seq x y z
N MET A 1 20.41 15.41 4.02
CA MET A 1 19.68 14.28 3.41
C MET A 1 18.45 14.88 2.75
N PRO A 2 18.07 14.51 1.52
CA PRO A 2 16.74 14.86 1.03
C PRO A 2 15.71 14.32 2.03
N ASP A 3 14.74 15.15 2.41
CA ASP A 3 13.68 14.71 3.32
C ASP A 3 12.82 13.69 2.57
N GLU A 4 12.86 12.43 3.01
CA GLU A 4 12.03 11.36 2.46
C GLU A 4 10.55 11.73 2.64
N SER A 5 9.77 11.61 1.58
CA SER A 5 8.33 11.79 1.66
C SER A 5 7.67 10.62 2.40
N VAL A 6 6.52 10.87 3.00
CA VAL A 6 5.69 9.82 3.61
C VAL A 6 5.37 8.70 2.61
N GLY A 7 5.20 9.05 1.33
CA GLY A 7 4.95 8.07 0.26
C GLY A 7 6.11 7.12 0.04
N GLU A 8 7.34 7.65 -0.03
CA GLU A 8 8.56 6.84 -0.20
C GLU A 8 8.79 5.89 0.98
N ILE A 9 8.59 6.38 2.21
CA ILE A 9 8.68 5.57 3.42
C ILE A 9 7.59 4.49 3.44
N ALA A 10 6.36 4.85 3.09
CA ALA A 10 5.24 3.91 3.09
C ALA A 10 5.41 2.81 2.02
N GLU A 11 6.01 3.11 0.88
CA GLU A 11 6.31 2.12 -0.15
C GLU A 11 7.37 1.12 0.33
N LEU A 12 8.45 1.60 0.98
CA LEU A 12 9.49 0.74 1.54
C LEU A 12 8.95 -0.24 2.60
N TYR A 13 8.03 0.24 3.44
CA TYR A 13 7.48 -0.52 4.56
C TYR A 13 6.07 -1.05 4.33
N LEU A 14 5.60 -1.11 3.08
CA LEU A 14 4.21 -1.44 2.78
C LEU A 14 3.77 -2.77 3.42
N GLY A 15 4.60 -3.82 3.35
CA GLY A 15 4.29 -5.10 3.97
C GLY A 15 4.05 -5.00 5.49
N ASN A 16 4.85 -4.18 6.19
CA ASN A 16 4.70 -3.94 7.62
C ASN A 16 3.41 -3.16 7.93
N LEU A 17 3.09 -2.16 7.10
CA LEU A 17 1.85 -1.38 7.24
C LEU A 17 0.62 -2.27 7.00
N LEU A 18 0.62 -3.12 5.97
CA LEU A 18 -0.46 -4.07 5.70
C LEU A 18 -0.65 -5.06 6.85
N TYR A 19 0.45 -5.57 7.41
CA TYR A 19 0.40 -6.45 8.58
C TYR A 19 -0.23 -5.75 9.80
N ALA A 20 0.19 -4.52 10.11
CA ALA A 20 -0.37 -3.74 11.22
C ALA A 20 -1.86 -3.45 11.03
N ILE A 21 -2.28 -3.11 9.80
CA ILE A 21 -3.68 -2.88 9.45
C ILE A 21 -4.51 -4.16 9.66
N GLU A 22 -4.04 -5.32 9.22
CA GLU A 22 -4.77 -6.58 9.43
C GLU A 22 -4.84 -6.95 10.90
N ARG A 23 -3.76 -6.76 11.67
CA ARG A 23 -3.77 -6.96 13.13
C ARG A 23 -4.80 -6.07 13.83
N CYS A 24 -4.94 -4.82 13.39
CA CYS A 24 -5.97 -3.91 13.89
C CYS A 24 -7.39 -4.40 13.53
N ALA A 25 -7.60 -4.81 12.28
CA ALA A 25 -8.88 -5.34 11.83
C ALA A 25 -9.31 -6.59 12.62
N LEU A 26 -8.37 -7.52 12.87
CA LEU A 26 -8.63 -8.71 13.69
C LEU A 26 -9.02 -8.35 15.13
N SER A 27 -8.39 -7.33 15.72
CA SER A 27 -8.75 -6.85 17.06
C SER A 27 -10.15 -6.24 17.09
N LEU A 28 -10.50 -5.43 16.09
CA LEU A 28 -11.82 -4.81 15.98
C LEU A 28 -12.93 -5.84 15.74
N GLU A 29 -12.63 -6.89 14.99
CA GLU A 29 -13.54 -8.01 14.79
C GLU A 29 -13.78 -8.78 16.10
N ALA A 30 -12.72 -8.98 16.91
CA ALA A 30 -12.85 -9.57 18.24
C ALA A 30 -13.63 -8.70 19.24
N ASP A 31 -13.57 -7.37 19.07
CA ASP A 31 -14.32 -6.38 19.86
C ASP A 31 -15.78 -6.20 19.37
N GLU A 32 -16.29 -7.08 18.51
CA GLU A 32 -17.64 -7.02 17.91
C GLU A 32 -17.90 -5.74 17.10
N LYS A 33 -16.85 -5.17 16.47
CA LYS A 33 -16.90 -3.99 15.59
C LYS A 33 -16.60 -4.34 14.12
N PRO A 34 -17.48 -5.10 13.44
CA PRO A 34 -17.20 -5.63 12.10
C PRO A 34 -17.12 -4.54 11.02
N LEU A 35 -17.85 -3.43 11.17
CA LEU A 35 -17.79 -2.31 10.22
C LEU A 35 -16.45 -1.58 10.28
N ASP A 36 -15.89 -1.39 11.48
CA ASP A 36 -14.58 -0.80 11.66
C ASP A 36 -13.48 -1.74 11.13
N ALA A 37 -13.58 -3.04 11.43
CA ALA A 37 -12.67 -4.04 10.87
C ALA A 37 -12.67 -4.03 9.34
N ALA A 38 -13.85 -4.00 8.72
CA ALA A 38 -14.01 -3.92 7.27
C ALA A 38 -13.41 -2.63 6.70
N PHE A 39 -13.54 -1.50 7.40
CA PHE A 39 -12.93 -0.23 7.01
C PHE A 39 -11.39 -0.33 6.97
N TYR A 40 -10.76 -0.88 8.00
CA TYR A 40 -9.31 -1.09 8.03
C TYR A 40 -8.83 -2.02 6.92
N ARG A 41 -9.52 -3.14 6.68
CA ARG A 41 -9.22 -4.03 5.54
C ARG A 41 -9.36 -3.32 4.20
N GLY A 42 -10.33 -2.42 4.08
CA GLY A 42 -10.49 -1.54 2.91
C GLY A 42 -9.28 -0.64 2.66
N ILE A 43 -8.67 -0.08 3.72
CA ILE A 43 -7.42 0.70 3.61
C ILE A 43 -6.29 -0.20 3.12
N GLY A 44 -6.09 -1.36 3.76
CA GLY A 44 -5.05 -2.31 3.37
C GLY A 44 -5.15 -2.72 1.90
N ARG A 45 -6.38 -3.01 1.43
CA ARG A 45 -6.62 -3.34 0.02
C ARG A 45 -6.25 -2.20 -0.93
N LYS A 46 -6.65 -0.96 -0.62
CA LYS A 46 -6.31 0.21 -1.44
C LYS A 46 -4.80 0.42 -1.55
N LEU A 47 -4.06 0.23 -0.47
CA LEU A 47 -2.60 0.33 -0.44
C LEU A 47 -1.94 -0.76 -1.30
N ALA A 48 -2.37 -2.02 -1.14
CA ALA A 48 -1.85 -3.13 -1.94
C ALA A 48 -2.15 -2.95 -3.44
N ASP A 49 -3.37 -2.53 -3.79
CA ASP A 49 -3.78 -2.28 -5.18
C ASP A 49 -3.02 -1.09 -5.79
N ALA A 50 -2.71 -0.05 -5.01
CA ALA A 50 -1.89 1.07 -5.46
C ALA A 50 -0.45 0.63 -5.78
N HIS A 51 0.17 -0.16 -4.90
CA HIS A 51 1.53 -0.66 -5.10
C HIS A 51 1.65 -1.69 -6.23
N GLY A 52 0.63 -2.54 -6.43
CA GLY A 52 0.58 -3.42 -7.60
C GLY A 52 0.59 -2.64 -8.93
N ARG A 53 -0.12 -1.50 -8.98
CA ARG A 53 -0.16 -0.62 -10.16
C ARG A 53 1.17 0.11 -10.40
N THR A 54 1.93 0.46 -9.37
CA THR A 54 3.27 1.08 -9.55
C THR A 54 4.27 0.09 -10.15
N LYS A 55 4.24 -1.17 -9.69
CA LYS A 55 5.14 -2.23 -10.18
C LYS A 55 4.85 -2.70 -11.62
N THR A 56 3.61 -2.53 -12.10
CA THR A 56 3.17 -2.99 -13.42
C THR A 56 3.44 -1.97 -14.54
N ARG A 57 3.91 -0.75 -14.23
CA ARG A 57 4.40 0.18 -15.25
C ARG A 57 5.80 -0.31 -15.69
N PRO A 58 5.96 -0.97 -16.85
CA PRO A 58 7.26 -1.37 -17.32
C PRO A 58 8.03 -0.10 -17.70
N ALA A 59 9.35 -0.18 -17.66
CA ALA A 59 10.30 0.80 -18.17
C ALA A 59 10.22 1.00 -19.72
N ASP A 60 9.05 0.78 -20.32
CA ASP A 60 8.79 0.96 -21.75
C ASP A 60 8.27 2.37 -22.01
N GLN A 61 9.20 3.31 -21.98
CA GLN A 61 9.18 4.51 -22.83
C GLN A 61 10.55 5.20 -22.80
N HIS A 62 11.62 4.42 -23.01
CA HIS A 62 12.82 4.92 -23.67
C HIS A 62 12.81 4.37 -25.10
N SER A 63 12.10 5.06 -25.99
CA SER A 63 12.40 4.91 -27.42
C SER A 63 13.69 5.68 -27.67
N PRO A 64 14.81 5.03 -28.07
CA PRO A 64 15.93 5.76 -28.60
C PRO A 64 15.47 6.32 -29.94
N ASP A 65 15.51 7.65 -30.02
CA ASP A 65 15.41 8.39 -31.27
C ASP A 65 16.37 7.76 -32.29
N ARG A 66 15.80 7.21 -33.37
CA ARG A 66 16.54 6.71 -34.52
C ARG A 66 16.01 7.41 -35.76
N SER A 67 16.70 8.51 -36.04
CA SER A 67 17.18 9.01 -37.35
C SER A 67 16.15 9.42 -38.39
#